data_AF-A0A9D1ERV5-F1
#
_entry.id   AF-A0A9D1ERV5-F1
#
_cell.length_a   1.000
_cell.length_b   1.000
_cell.length_c   1.000
_cell.angle_alpha   90.00
_cell.angle_beta   90.00
_cell.angle_gamma   90.00
#
_symmetry.space_group_name_H-M   'P 1'
#
loop_
_entity.id
_entity.type
_entity.pdbx_description
1 polymer ?
#
loop_
_entity_poly.entity_id
_entity_poly.type
_entity_poly.pdbx_seq_one_letter_code
_entity_poly.pdbx_strand_id
1 'polypeptide(L)'
;MKKYNLSKIMKRAWELVKSAGMTISSGLKKAWEEAKRIMEKIKFERTAKVAKIVNGKQSMYVGTEYDSDSNYFTFNLWERGNMRRIYINDYRRRSVGYIDINNNNALVTEYSKGEVIETANWFIGNYEF
;
A
#
# COMPACT_ATOMS: atom_id res chain seq x y z
N MET A 1 -10.12 3.27 -23.33
CA MET A 1 -8.90 2.53 -22.91
C MET A 1 -8.11 3.38 -21.93
N LYS A 2 -7.70 2.82 -20.78
CA LYS A 2 -6.79 3.53 -19.86
C LYS A 2 -5.43 3.74 -20.58
N LYS A 3 -4.86 4.94 -20.49
CA LYS A 3 -3.65 5.32 -21.24
C LYS A 3 -2.40 4.98 -20.41
N TYR A 4 -1.62 4.00 -20.87
CA TYR A 4 -0.36 3.59 -20.23
C TYR A 4 0.82 4.45 -20.71
N ASN A 5 1.78 4.72 -19.82
CA ASN A 5 3.04 5.35 -20.20
C ASN A 5 4.05 4.29 -20.68
N LEU A 6 4.06 4.05 -21.99
CA LEU A 6 4.90 3.04 -22.64
C LEU A 6 6.40 3.26 -22.39
N SER A 7 6.86 4.52 -22.38
CA SER A 7 8.27 4.84 -22.13
C SER A 7 8.68 4.43 -20.71
N LYS A 8 7.83 4.69 -19.71
CA LYS A 8 8.08 4.29 -18.31
C LYS A 8 8.14 2.77 -18.15
N ILE A 9 7.23 2.04 -18.80
CA ILE A 9 7.20 0.56 -18.78
C ILE A 9 8.48 -0.03 -19.40
N MET A 10 8.93 0.52 -20.54
CA MET A 10 10.16 0.05 -21.19
C MET A 10 11.41 0.30 -20.35
N LYS A 11 11.53 1.47 -19.71
CA LYS A 11 12.63 1.75 -18.78
C LYS A 11 12.65 0.75 -17.62
N ARG A 12 11.47 0.49 -17.03
CA ARG A 12 11.33 -0.47 -15.93
C ARG A 12 11.70 -1.90 -16.34
N ALA A 13 11.28 -2.33 -17.52
CA ALA A 13 11.66 -3.63 -18.07
C ALA A 13 13.19 -3.77 -18.18
N TRP A 14 13.86 -2.73 -18.68
CA TRP A 14 15.32 -2.69 -18.81
C TRP A 14 16.05 -2.70 -17.46
N GLU A 15 15.53 -2.01 -16.45
CA GLU A 15 16.06 -2.07 -15.08
C GLU A 15 15.97 -3.49 -14.50
N LEU A 16 14.85 -4.19 -14.71
CA LEU A 16 14.66 -5.56 -14.25
C LEU A 16 15.62 -6.53 -14.93
N VAL A 17 15.89 -6.36 -16.23
CA VAL A 17 16.89 -7.14 -16.97
C VAL A 17 18.29 -6.94 -16.35
N LYS A 18 18.68 -5.69 -16.07
CA LYS A 18 20.00 -5.37 -15.52
C LYS A 18 20.19 -5.81 -14.06
N SER A 19 19.17 -5.61 -13.22
CA SER A 19 19.27 -5.82 -11.78
C SER A 19 19.03 -7.26 -11.36
N ALA A 20 18.07 -7.93 -12.00
CA ALA A 20 17.64 -9.29 -11.64
C ALA A 20 18.08 -10.36 -12.66
N GLY A 21 18.87 -9.98 -13.68
CA GLY A 21 19.36 -10.91 -14.71
C GLY A 21 18.24 -11.53 -15.56
N MET A 22 17.08 -10.88 -15.65
CA MET A 22 15.92 -11.41 -16.39
C MET A 22 16.10 -11.28 -17.90
N THR A 23 15.43 -12.13 -18.68
CA THR A 23 15.28 -11.92 -20.13
C THR A 23 14.39 -10.70 -20.40
N ILE A 24 14.56 -10.06 -21.56
CA ILE A 24 13.78 -8.86 -21.92
C ILE A 24 12.25 -9.14 -21.96
N SER A 25 11.84 -10.33 -22.39
CA SER A 25 10.43 -10.73 -22.40
C SER A 25 9.86 -10.88 -21.00
N SER A 26 10.61 -11.48 -20.08
CA SER A 26 10.26 -11.60 -18.65
C SER A 26 10.17 -10.22 -17.98
N GLY A 27 11.20 -9.37 -18.16
CA GLY A 27 11.23 -8.02 -17.63
C GLY A 27 10.07 -7.16 -18.14
N LEU A 28 9.73 -7.27 -19.42
CA LEU A 28 8.60 -6.56 -20.02
C LEU A 28 7.26 -7.02 -19.45
N LYS A 29 7.05 -8.35 -19.31
CA LYS A 29 5.83 -8.89 -18.71
C LYS A 29 5.64 -8.37 -17.28
N LYS A 30 6.69 -8.42 -16.47
CA LYS A 30 6.68 -7.94 -15.08
C LYS A 30 6.46 -6.42 -14.99
N ALA A 31 7.10 -5.63 -15.84
CA ALA A 31 6.89 -4.18 -15.88
C ALA A 31 5.45 -3.79 -16.27
N TRP A 32 4.83 -4.56 -17.19
CA TRP A 32 3.42 -4.39 -17.52
C TRP A 32 2.49 -4.75 -16.36
N GLU A 33 2.76 -5.84 -15.65
CA GLU A 33 2.00 -6.22 -14.45
C GLU A 33 2.11 -5.15 -13.35
N GLU A 34 3.31 -4.62 -13.09
CA GLU A 34 3.53 -3.51 -12.16
C GLU A 34 2.73 -2.26 -12.59
N ALA A 35 2.78 -1.89 -13.88
CA ALA A 35 2.05 -0.72 -14.38
C ALA A 35 0.53 -0.86 -14.30
N LYS A 36 -0.01 -2.07 -14.57
CA LYS A 36 -1.43 -2.37 -14.40
C LYS A 36 -1.86 -2.23 -12.94
N ARG A 37 -1.09 -2.83 -12.02
CA ARG A 37 -1.35 -2.74 -10.58
C ARG A 37 -1.34 -1.30 -10.10
N ILE A 38 -0.38 -0.49 -10.54
CA ILE A 38 -0.33 0.93 -10.15
C ILE A 38 -1.59 1.68 -10.61
N MET A 39 -2.09 1.42 -11.81
CA MET A 39 -3.31 2.06 -12.31
C MET A 39 -4.62 1.55 -11.69
N GLU A 40 -4.55 0.46 -10.95
CA GLU A 40 -5.67 -0.09 -10.17
C GLU A 40 -5.62 0.39 -8.71
N LYS A 41 -4.53 1.05 -8.29
CA LYS A 41 -4.44 1.62 -6.96
C LYS A 41 -5.50 2.70 -6.75
N ILE A 42 -6.01 2.73 -5.53
CA ILE A 42 -6.95 3.72 -5.04
C ILE A 42 -6.17 5.00 -4.71
N LYS A 43 -6.60 6.15 -5.22
CA LYS A 43 -6.00 7.43 -4.84
C LYS A 43 -6.27 7.70 -3.37
N PHE A 44 -5.22 7.93 -2.59
CA PHE A 44 -5.33 8.35 -1.21
C PHE A 44 -5.24 9.86 -1.10
N GLU A 45 -6.24 10.50 -0.50
CA GLU A 45 -6.27 11.95 -0.36
C GLU A 45 -5.71 12.40 0.99
N ARG A 46 -6.42 12.06 2.08
CA ARG A 46 -6.03 12.45 3.45
C ARG A 46 -6.30 11.37 4.47
N THR A 47 -7.44 10.69 4.36
CA THR A 47 -7.86 9.69 5.33
C THR A 47 -8.45 8.48 4.62
N ALA A 48 -8.16 7.28 5.12
CA ALA A 48 -8.78 6.05 4.63
C ALA A 48 -9.10 5.11 5.79
N LYS A 49 -10.28 4.50 5.75
CA LYS A 49 -10.69 3.43 6.67
C LYS A 49 -10.50 2.10 5.96
N VAL A 50 -9.65 1.25 6.51
CA VAL A 50 -9.21 0.01 5.86
C VAL A 50 -9.54 -1.17 6.76
N ALA A 51 -10.25 -2.15 6.21
CA ALA A 51 -10.53 -3.40 6.88
C ALA A 51 -9.22 -4.10 7.27
N LYS A 52 -9.15 -4.58 8.51
CA LYS A 52 -7.99 -5.32 9.00
C LYS A 52 -7.78 -6.57 8.17
N ILE A 53 -6.53 -6.76 7.77
CA ILE A 53 -6.06 -7.97 7.10
C ILE A 53 -5.43 -8.88 8.15
N VAL A 54 -5.91 -10.13 8.21
CA VAL A 54 -5.40 -11.17 9.10
C VAL A 54 -5.17 -12.42 8.29
N ASN A 55 -3.95 -12.94 8.30
CA ASN A 55 -3.53 -14.08 7.49
C ASN A 55 -3.88 -13.90 5.99
N GLY A 56 -3.67 -12.69 5.47
CA GLY A 56 -3.92 -12.34 4.07
C GLY A 56 -5.39 -12.20 3.67
N LYS A 57 -6.33 -12.27 4.62
CA LYS A 57 -7.77 -12.10 4.36
C LYS A 57 -8.32 -10.89 5.11
N GLN A 58 -9.25 -10.17 4.49
CA GLN A 58 -10.04 -9.15 5.19
C GLN A 58 -10.86 -9.78 6.31
N SER A 59 -11.05 -9.05 7.41
CA SER A 59 -11.91 -9.48 8.51
C SER A 59 -13.28 -9.95 8.00
N MET A 60 -13.68 -11.16 8.40
CA MET A 60 -14.95 -11.77 7.97
C MET A 60 -16.19 -11.02 8.46
N TYR A 61 -16.02 -10.13 9.45
CA TYR A 61 -17.11 -9.37 10.04
C TYR A 61 -17.46 -8.09 9.27
N VAL A 62 -16.59 -7.68 8.34
CA VAL A 62 -16.83 -6.48 7.52
C VAL A 62 -18.07 -6.69 6.65
N GLY A 63 -19.04 -5.76 6.75
CA GLY A 63 -20.31 -5.84 6.04
C GLY A 63 -21.34 -6.82 6.64
N THR A 64 -21.08 -7.38 7.82
CA THR A 64 -22.02 -8.23 8.57
C THR A 64 -22.70 -7.46 9.71
N GLU A 65 -23.62 -8.12 10.43
CA GLU A 65 -24.19 -7.56 11.68
C GLU A 65 -23.15 -7.32 12.79
N TYR A 66 -21.98 -7.95 12.71
CA TYR A 66 -20.86 -7.77 13.63
C TYR A 66 -19.84 -6.75 13.13
N ASP A 67 -20.18 -5.97 12.10
CA ASP A 67 -19.27 -4.96 11.57
C ASP A 67 -19.16 -3.78 12.54
N SER A 68 -17.99 -3.67 13.18
CA SER A 68 -17.70 -2.64 14.17
C SER A 68 -16.37 -1.95 13.84
N ASP A 69 -16.15 -0.76 14.43
CA ASP A 69 -14.93 0.01 14.20
C ASP A 69 -13.65 -0.75 14.53
N SER A 70 -13.70 -1.73 15.46
CA SER A 70 -12.54 -2.58 15.77
C SER A 70 -12.07 -3.46 14.63
N ASN A 71 -12.89 -3.67 13.59
CA ASN A 71 -12.52 -4.39 12.36
C ASN A 71 -11.64 -3.57 11.41
N TYR A 72 -11.38 -2.29 11.73
CA TYR A 72 -10.70 -1.37 10.83
C TYR A 72 -9.47 -0.73 11.46
N PHE A 73 -8.53 -0.34 10.61
CA PHE A 73 -7.55 0.69 10.90
C PHE A 73 -7.89 1.96 10.12
N THR A 74 -7.52 3.11 10.69
CA THR A 74 -7.62 4.41 10.03
C THR A 74 -6.24 4.92 9.67
N PHE A 75 -6.07 5.28 8.40
CA PHE A 75 -4.84 5.81 7.82
C PHE A 75 -5.02 7.31 7.62
N ASN A 76 -4.23 8.12 8.30
CA ASN A 76 -4.37 9.58 8.31
C ASN A 76 -3.07 10.25 7.86
N LEU A 77 -3.14 11.04 6.80
CA LEU A 77 -2.05 11.86 6.30
C LEU A 77 -1.75 12.98 7.30
N TRP A 78 -0.48 13.06 7.66
CA TRP A 78 0.09 14.14 8.46
C TRP A 78 1.22 14.78 7.67
N GLU A 79 1.19 16.11 7.59
CA GLU A 79 2.15 16.90 6.83
C GLU A 79 2.60 18.08 7.67
N ARG A 80 3.91 18.28 7.77
CA ARG A 80 4.51 19.46 8.40
C ARG A 80 5.81 19.81 7.70
N GLY A 81 5.82 20.93 6.98
CA GLY A 81 6.95 21.30 6.14
C GLY A 81 7.23 20.21 5.10
N ASN A 82 8.46 19.70 5.08
CA ASN A 82 8.89 18.65 4.14
C ASN A 82 8.59 17.23 4.61
N MET A 83 8.07 17.06 5.84
CA MET A 83 7.78 15.75 6.42
C MET A 83 6.34 15.35 6.14
N ARG A 84 6.14 14.17 5.55
CA ARG A 84 4.84 13.55 5.30
C ARG A 84 4.81 12.13 5.85
N ARG A 85 3.80 11.83 6.66
CA ARG A 85 3.59 10.50 7.26
C ARG A 85 2.13 10.11 7.13
N ILE A 86 1.85 8.82 6.98
CA ILE A 86 0.49 8.29 7.11
C ILE A 86 0.42 7.52 8.42
N TYR A 87 -0.23 8.11 9.42
CA TYR A 87 -0.43 7.46 10.71
C TYR A 87 -1.50 6.40 10.63
N ILE A 88 -1.22 5.24 11.21
CA ILE A 88 -2.13 4.11 11.33
C ILE A 88 -2.69 4.14 12.75
N ASN A 89 -4.02 4.23 12.88
CA ASN A 89 -4.68 4.28 14.19
C ASN A 89 -5.74 3.19 14.31
N ASP A 90 -5.81 2.60 15.50
CA ASP A 90 -6.88 1.66 15.86
C ASP A 90 -8.21 2.39 16.13
N TYR A 91 -9.26 1.61 16.39
CA TYR A 91 -10.59 2.12 16.73
C TYR A 91 -10.63 2.97 18.00
N ARG A 92 -9.62 2.85 18.88
CA ARG A 92 -9.46 3.67 20.08
C ARG A 92 -8.67 4.95 19.82
N ARG A 93 -8.38 5.26 18.54
CA ARG A 93 -7.57 6.41 18.10
C ARG A 93 -6.14 6.39 18.62
N ARG A 94 -5.62 5.22 18.98
CA ARG A 94 -4.21 5.06 19.34
C ARG A 94 -3.40 4.81 18.08
N SER A 95 -2.29 5.51 17.93
CA SER A 95 -1.38 5.23 16.84
C SER A 95 -0.66 3.89 17.08
N VAL A 96 -0.74 3.00 16.10
CA VAL A 96 -0.10 1.67 16.12
C VAL A 96 1.11 1.61 15.18
N GLY A 97 1.41 2.71 14.49
CA GLY A 97 2.50 2.85 13.55
C GLY A 97 2.25 3.97 12.55
N TYR A 98 3.20 4.19 11.65
CA TYR A 98 3.04 5.10 10.53
C TYR A 98 3.83 4.63 9.31
N ILE A 99 3.41 5.10 8.14
CA ILE A 99 4.15 4.96 6.88
C ILE A 99 4.93 6.25 6.65
N ASP A 100 6.24 6.15 6.55
CA ASP A 100 7.12 7.27 6.23
C ASP A 100 7.18 7.44 4.70
N ILE A 101 6.45 8.44 4.20
CA ILE A 101 6.36 8.66 2.75
C ILE A 101 7.71 9.18 2.20
N ASN A 102 8.46 9.93 3.01
CA ASN A 102 9.75 10.44 2.60
C ASN A 102 10.81 9.34 2.52
N ASN A 103 10.65 8.24 3.26
CA ASN A 103 11.55 7.10 3.27
C ASN A 103 10.99 5.89 2.50
N ASN A 104 10.67 6.07 1.22
CA ASN A 104 10.22 5.00 0.32
C ASN A 104 9.01 4.20 0.86
N ASN A 105 8.05 4.90 1.47
CA ASN A 105 6.86 4.31 2.10
C ASN A 105 7.20 3.23 3.15
N ALA A 106 8.30 3.41 3.89
CA ALA A 106 8.71 2.50 4.94
C ALA A 106 7.67 2.48 6.07
N LEU A 107 7.25 1.26 6.46
CA LEU A 107 6.42 1.06 7.63
C LEU A 107 7.27 1.17 8.90
N VAL A 108 6.89 2.06 9.81
CA VAL A 108 7.48 2.21 11.15
C VAL A 108 6.45 1.81 12.18
N THR A 109 6.73 0.74 12.92
CA THR A 109 5.84 0.19 13.94
C THR A 109 6.64 -0.68 14.92
N GLU A 110 6.12 -0.85 16.14
CA GLU A 110 6.71 -1.73 17.16
C GLU A 110 6.30 -3.20 16.94
N TYR A 111 5.28 -3.47 16.12
CA TYR A 111 4.84 -4.82 15.82
C TYR A 111 5.80 -5.51 14.85
N SER A 112 6.15 -6.76 15.13
CA SER A 112 6.98 -7.60 14.24
C SER A 112 6.16 -8.52 13.33
N LYS A 113 4.90 -8.77 13.67
CA LYS A 113 3.92 -9.54 12.88
C LYS A 113 2.48 -9.17 13.26
N GLY A 114 1.51 -9.59 12.44
CA GLY A 114 0.08 -9.49 12.73
C GLY A 114 -0.66 -8.41 11.94
N GLU A 115 -1.89 -8.13 12.36
CA GLU A 115 -2.87 -7.35 11.60
C GLU A 115 -2.39 -5.96 11.19
N VAL A 116 -1.60 -5.28 12.04
CA VAL A 116 -1.07 -3.94 11.74
C VAL A 116 -0.16 -3.97 10.52
N ILE A 117 0.79 -4.91 10.50
CA ILE A 117 1.76 -5.04 9.40
C ILE A 117 1.06 -5.51 8.13
N GLU A 118 0.21 -6.52 8.24
CA GLU A 118 -0.52 -7.03 7.09
C GLU A 118 -1.42 -5.96 6.45
N THR A 119 -2.16 -5.22 7.28
CA THR A 119 -3.05 -4.15 6.78
C THR A 119 -2.26 -2.98 6.21
N ALA A 120 -1.14 -2.60 6.84
CA ALA A 120 -0.26 -1.55 6.33
C ALA A 120 0.36 -1.90 4.98
N ASN A 121 0.88 -3.13 4.83
CA ASN A 121 1.44 -3.61 3.56
C ASN A 121 0.35 -3.70 2.48
N TRP A 122 -0.84 -4.17 2.84
CA TRP A 122 -1.98 -4.14 1.94
C TRP A 122 -2.32 -2.72 1.50
N PHE A 123 -2.34 -1.75 2.43
CA PHE A 123 -2.57 -0.34 2.11
C PHE A 123 -1.50 0.22 1.16
N ILE A 124 -0.20 0.00 1.43
CA ILE A 124 0.90 0.43 0.55
C ILE A 124 0.77 -0.18 -0.85
N GLY A 125 0.33 -1.43 -0.94
CA GLY A 125 0.12 -2.15 -2.19
C GLY A 125 -1.08 -1.66 -3.00
N ASN A 126 -2.14 -1.18 -2.34
CA ASN A 126 -3.43 -0.88 -2.97
C ASN A 126 -3.73 0.61 -3.08
N TYR A 127 -2.98 1.49 -2.40
CA TYR A 127 -3.16 2.94 -2.48
C TYR A 127 -1.99 3.63 -3.18
N GLU A 128 -2.27 4.78 -3.80
CA GLU A 128 -1.32 5.73 -4.38
C GLU A 128 -1.31 7.01 -3.54
N PHE A 129 -0.13 7.41 -3.04
CA PHE A 129 0.13 8.55 -2.14
C PHE A 129 1.60 9.03 -2.22
#